data_AF-X1AA21-F1
#
_entry.id   AF-X1AA21-F1
#
_cell.length_a   1.000
_cell.length_b   1.000
_cell.length_c   1.000
_cell.angle_alpha   90.00
_cell.angle_beta   90.00
_cell.angle_gamma   90.00
#
_symmetry.space_group_name_H-M   'P 1'
#
loop_
_entity.id
_entity.type
_entity.pdbx_description
1 polymer ?
#
loop_
_entity_poly.entity_id
_entity_poly.type
_entity_poly.pdbx_seq_one_letter_code
_entity_poly.pdbx_strand_id
1 'polypeptide(L)'
;MAAIHETAYPRIKPSFSNKELSEIFKPTEEELCLLDANTKKTLPKPRLGFMIILKCYQYLGRVVAVNIDKSIKKYICNQLNIAQNTDLSSYDKSARKRHIKIIRKYLGINPDKKQRRTLVKKAAFTAATTKENLADIVNYVIDELIKSRFELPAYQKLVRVARAARTVVNNNSYEKIVDSLSEEKNNC
;
A
#
# COMPACT_ATOMS: atom_id res chain seq x y z
N MET A 1 -12.69 -16.90 -2.59
CA MET A 1 -12.22 -15.49 -2.60
C MET A 1 -10.74 -15.52 -2.23
N ALA A 2 -9.83 -14.76 -2.85
CA ALA A 2 -8.46 -14.66 -2.35
C ALA A 2 -8.46 -13.99 -0.97
N ALA A 3 -8.09 -14.74 0.06
CA ALA A 3 -8.05 -14.23 1.41
C ALA A 3 -6.80 -13.36 1.57
N ILE A 4 -6.91 -12.26 2.30
CA ILE A 4 -5.78 -11.32 2.46
C ILE A 4 -4.55 -11.97 3.10
N HIS A 5 -4.75 -13.03 3.89
CA HIS A 5 -3.66 -13.78 4.53
C HIS A 5 -2.88 -14.68 3.57
N GLU A 6 -3.42 -14.95 2.38
CA GLU A 6 -2.76 -15.72 1.31
C GLU A 6 -1.91 -14.81 0.41
N THR A 7 -1.84 -13.51 0.71
CA THR A 7 -1.15 -12.52 -0.13
C THR A 7 -0.04 -11.79 0.61
N ALA A 8 0.93 -11.28 -0.14
CA ALA A 8 1.99 -10.39 0.33
C ALA A 8 1.49 -8.98 0.68
N TYR A 9 0.18 -8.74 0.74
CA TYR A 9 -0.37 -7.42 1.01
C TYR A 9 0.01 -6.94 2.43
N PRO A 10 0.68 -5.77 2.58
CA PRO A 10 1.17 -5.30 3.87
C PRO A 10 0.06 -5.02 4.89
N ARG A 11 0.28 -5.48 6.13
CA ARG A 11 -0.67 -5.37 7.24
C ARG A 11 0.04 -4.98 8.53
N ILE A 12 -0.63 -4.17 9.34
CA ILE A 12 -0.20 -3.90 10.73
C ILE A 12 -0.41 -5.18 11.53
N LYS A 13 0.64 -5.66 12.19
CA LYS A 13 0.54 -6.80 13.10
C LYS A 13 -0.31 -6.43 14.32
N PRO A 14 -1.06 -7.37 14.91
CA PRO A 14 -1.85 -7.10 16.11
C PRO A 14 -1.01 -6.61 17.30
N SER A 15 0.25 -7.07 17.38
CA SER A 15 1.22 -6.67 18.38
C SER A 15 2.61 -6.60 17.77
N PHE A 16 3.47 -5.77 18.37
CA PHE A 16 4.88 -5.65 18.03
C PHE A 16 5.72 -5.84 19.29
N SER A 17 6.83 -6.55 19.17
CA SER A 17 7.88 -6.56 20.19
C SER A 17 8.63 -5.22 20.19
N ASN A 18 9.33 -4.91 21.29
CA ASN A 18 10.17 -3.71 21.36
C ASN A 18 11.27 -3.70 20.29
N LYS A 19 11.82 -4.87 19.95
CA LYS A 19 12.83 -5.02 18.90
C LYS A 19 12.24 -4.65 17.53
N GLU A 20 11.09 -5.21 17.16
CA GLU A 20 10.41 -4.87 15.90
C GLU A 20 10.01 -3.40 15.84
N LEU A 21 9.53 -2.82 16.95
CA LEU A 21 9.24 -1.39 17.02
C LEU A 21 10.49 -0.55 16.73
N SER A 22 11.65 -0.96 17.26
CA SER A 22 12.91 -0.27 17.02
C SER A 22 13.43 -0.40 15.60
N GLU A 23 13.24 -1.55 14.96
CA GLU A 23 13.68 -1.79 13.58
C GLU A 23 12.80 -1.08 12.56
N ILE A 24 11.48 -1.03 12.80
CA ILE A 24 10.50 -0.55 11.81
C ILE A 24 10.15 0.93 12.03
N PHE A 25 9.95 1.34 13.28
CA PHE A 25 9.32 2.62 13.61
C PHE A 25 10.29 3.65 14.20
N LYS A 26 11.58 3.33 14.40
CA LYS A 26 12.59 4.30 14.84
C LYS A 26 12.84 5.33 13.73
N PRO A 27 12.63 6.64 13.99
CA PRO A 27 12.99 7.68 13.05
C PRO A 27 14.50 7.70 12.78
N THR A 28 14.90 7.90 11.53
CA THR A 28 16.28 8.18 11.14
C THR A 28 16.55 9.68 11.24
N GLU A 29 17.83 10.06 11.26
CA GLU A 29 18.23 11.48 11.29
C GLU A 29 17.70 12.27 10.08
N GLU A 30 17.69 11.65 8.90
CA GLU A 30 17.14 12.26 7.68
C GLU A 30 15.63 12.54 7.81
N GLU A 31 14.89 11.63 8.43
CA GLU A 31 13.46 11.79 8.65
C GLU A 31 13.15 12.82 9.73
N LEU A 32 14.01 12.94 10.75
CA LEU A 32 13.93 13.98 11.77
C LEU A 32 14.23 15.36 11.16
N CYS A 33 15.22 15.46 10.27
CA CYS A 33 15.50 16.69 9.51
C CYS A 33 14.30 17.07 8.62
N LEU A 34 13.74 16.10 7.89
CA LEU A 34 12.52 16.31 7.09
C LEU A 34 11.34 16.77 7.95
N LEU A 35 11.15 16.17 9.13
CA LEU A 35 10.12 16.56 10.09
C LEU A 35 10.31 18.01 10.53
N ASP A 36 11.51 18.39 10.95
CA ASP A 36 11.85 19.73 11.43
C ASP A 36 11.70 20.80 10.34
N ALA A 37 12.04 20.48 9.09
CA ALA A 37 11.86 21.39 7.95
C ALA A 37 10.37 21.66 7.61
N ASN A 38 9.46 20.77 7.99
CA ASN A 38 8.06 20.82 7.57
C ASN A 38 7.04 21.00 8.73
N THR A 39 7.52 21.07 9.96
CA THR A 39 6.69 21.25 11.17
C THR A 39 7.37 22.18 12.17
N LYS A 40 6.60 22.82 13.06
CA LYS A 40 7.15 23.63 14.14
C LYS A 40 7.43 22.76 15.36
N LYS A 41 8.61 22.91 15.98
CA LYS A 41 8.99 22.18 17.23
C LYS A 41 8.00 22.41 18.37
N THR A 42 7.38 23.59 18.42
CA THR A 42 6.35 23.96 19.41
C THR A 42 5.00 23.25 19.21
N LEU A 43 4.77 22.58 18.09
CA LEU A 43 3.50 21.94 17.75
C LEU A 43 3.63 20.40 17.80
N PRO A 44 3.36 19.76 18.95
CA PRO A 44 3.52 18.30 19.09
C PRO A 44 2.57 17.49 18.21
N LYS A 45 1.32 17.95 18.01
CA LYS A 45 0.30 17.21 17.25
C LYS A 45 0.67 17.04 15.76
N PRO A 46 1.00 18.10 15.00
CA PRO A 46 1.48 17.96 13.63
C PRO A 46 2.74 17.11 13.51
N ARG A 47 3.65 17.17 14.50
CA ARG A 47 4.89 16.39 14.50
C ARG A 47 4.63 14.90 14.63
N LEU A 48 3.85 14.54 15.64
CA LEU A 48 3.43 13.16 15.87
C LEU A 48 2.64 12.62 14.67
N GLY A 49 1.68 13.39 14.16
CA GLY A 49 0.91 13.02 12.97
C GLY A 49 1.76 12.83 11.71
N PHE A 50 2.75 13.69 11.49
CA PHE A 50 3.70 13.55 10.37
C PHE A 50 4.48 12.23 10.48
N MET A 51 5.10 11.97 11.63
CA MET A 51 5.97 10.80 11.80
C MET A 51 5.18 9.48 11.76
N ILE A 52 3.97 9.45 12.35
CA ILE A 52 3.06 8.30 12.21
C ILE A 52 2.74 8.02 10.75
N ILE A 53 2.40 9.04 9.96
CA ILE A 53 2.10 8.84 8.54
C ILE A 53 3.34 8.33 7.81
N LEU A 54 4.51 8.92 8.05
CA LEU A 54 5.75 8.54 7.38
C LEU A 54 6.10 7.08 7.65
N LYS A 55 6.19 6.68 8.93
CA LYS A 55 6.56 5.31 9.32
C LYS A 55 5.55 4.27 8.87
N CYS A 56 4.26 4.55 9.01
CA CYS A 56 3.24 3.64 8.52
C CYS A 56 3.25 3.55 6.98
N TYR A 57 3.62 4.62 6.27
CA TYR A 57 3.74 4.57 4.81
C TYR A 57 4.92 3.68 4.40
N GLN A 58 6.08 3.81 5.04
CA GLN A 58 7.23 2.95 4.78
C GLN A 58 6.91 1.49 5.05
N TYR A 59 6.20 1.19 6.15
CA TYR A 59 5.83 -0.17 6.50
C TYR A 59 4.72 -0.77 5.62
N LEU A 60 3.76 0.02 5.13
CA LEU A 60 2.58 -0.49 4.41
C LEU A 60 2.54 -0.18 2.90
N GLY A 61 3.41 0.70 2.41
CA GLY A 61 3.36 1.20 1.03
C GLY A 61 2.13 2.05 0.69
N ARG A 62 1.41 2.56 1.69
CA ARG A 62 0.19 3.38 1.52
C ARG A 62 -0.11 4.27 2.71
N VAL A 63 -0.90 5.32 2.47
CA VAL A 63 -1.41 6.17 3.54
C VAL A 63 -2.41 5.42 4.42
N VAL A 64 -2.28 5.60 5.74
CA VAL A 64 -3.25 5.16 6.75
C VAL A 64 -3.85 6.34 7.51
N ALA A 65 -4.93 6.07 8.24
CA ALA A 65 -5.41 6.97 9.28
C ALA A 65 -4.36 7.08 10.39
N VAL A 66 -4.32 8.24 11.05
CA VAL A 66 -3.45 8.45 12.21
C VAL A 66 -3.95 7.76 13.49
N ASN A 67 -5.17 7.23 13.45
CA ASN A 67 -5.69 6.35 14.50
C ASN A 67 -5.10 4.95 14.29
N ILE A 68 -3.89 4.76 14.80
CA ILE A 68 -3.09 3.54 14.70
C ILE A 68 -3.04 2.81 16.04
N ASP A 69 -2.44 1.62 16.04
CA ASP A 69 -2.22 0.87 17.27
C ASP A 69 -1.48 1.68 18.35
N LYS A 70 -1.91 1.50 19.61
CA LYS A 70 -1.41 2.27 20.75
C LYS A 70 0.09 2.04 20.98
N SER A 71 0.61 0.84 20.69
CA SER A 71 2.04 0.53 20.88
C SER A 71 2.92 1.35 19.94
N ILE A 72 2.56 1.42 18.66
CA ILE A 72 3.26 2.21 17.64
C ILE A 72 3.19 3.70 18.00
N LYS A 73 2.00 4.21 18.37
CA LYS A 73 1.84 5.61 18.79
C LYS A 73 2.75 5.92 19.99
N LYS A 74 2.72 5.08 21.03
CA LYS A 74 3.53 5.23 22.24
C LYS A 74 5.02 5.24 21.92
N TYR A 75 5.47 4.33 21.05
CA TYR A 75 6.86 4.26 20.63
C TYR A 75 7.30 5.55 19.94
N ILE A 76 6.55 6.03 18.94
CA ILE A 76 6.88 7.26 18.21
C ILE A 76 6.83 8.49 19.12
N CYS A 77 5.87 8.57 20.04
CA CYS A 77 5.82 9.61 21.07
C CYS A 77 7.13 9.69 21.86
N ASN A 78 7.64 8.54 22.32
CA ASN A 78 8.90 8.47 23.05
C ASN A 78 10.09 8.90 22.18
N GLN A 79 10.15 8.46 20.92
CA GLN A 79 11.24 8.85 20.00
C GLN A 79 11.27 10.36 19.71
N LEU A 80 10.13 11.03 19.76
CA LEU A 80 10.01 12.46 19.50
C LEU A 80 9.97 13.32 20.77
N ASN A 81 10.09 12.72 21.96
CA ASN A 81 9.87 13.39 23.26
C ASN A 81 8.53 14.12 23.35
N ILE A 82 7.46 13.49 22.85
CA ILE A 82 6.08 14.01 22.88
C ILE A 82 5.25 13.22 23.90
N ALA A 83 4.39 13.90 24.64
CA ALA A 83 3.50 13.25 25.61
C ALA A 83 2.60 12.19 24.96
N GLN A 84 2.54 10.98 25.54
CA GLN A 84 1.82 9.83 24.96
C GLN A 84 0.30 10.04 24.87
N ASN A 85 -0.26 10.87 25.75
CA ASN A 85 -1.66 11.28 25.75
C ASN A 85 -2.00 12.34 24.70
N THR A 86 -1.03 12.78 23.87
CA THR A 86 -1.27 13.76 22.81
C THR A 86 -2.39 13.28 21.89
N ASP A 87 -3.47 14.06 21.83
CA ASP A 87 -4.62 13.79 20.99
C ASP A 87 -4.42 14.33 19.57
N LEU A 88 -4.67 13.46 18.58
CA LEU A 88 -4.59 13.77 17.15
C LEU A 88 -5.95 14.13 16.54
N SER A 89 -7.03 14.23 17.31
CA SER A 89 -8.34 14.71 16.83
C SER A 89 -8.27 16.08 16.16
N SER A 90 -7.43 16.96 16.70
CA SER A 90 -7.15 18.32 16.20
C SER A 90 -5.97 18.36 15.22
N TYR A 91 -5.50 17.20 14.74
CA TYR A 91 -4.55 17.17 13.64
C TYR A 91 -5.24 17.60 12.36
N ASP A 92 -5.04 18.87 12.02
CA ASP A 92 -5.74 19.55 10.95
C ASP A 92 -5.66 18.81 9.60
N LYS A 93 -6.81 18.77 8.91
CA LYS A 93 -6.96 18.06 7.62
C LYS A 93 -6.08 18.69 6.54
N SER A 94 -5.88 20.01 6.55
CA SER A 94 -5.04 20.70 5.57
C SER A 94 -3.56 20.39 5.81
N ALA A 95 -3.11 20.44 7.06
CA ALA A 95 -1.76 20.05 7.47
C ALA A 95 -1.50 18.58 7.11
N ARG A 96 -2.45 17.68 7.38
CA ARG A 96 -2.36 16.26 7.00
C ARG A 96 -2.19 16.05 5.50
N LYS A 97 -3.01 16.72 4.67
CA LYS A 97 -2.88 16.64 3.20
C LYS A 97 -1.50 17.11 2.73
N ARG A 98 -1.00 18.21 3.28
CA ARG A 98 0.34 18.74 2.98
C ARG A 98 1.43 17.75 3.37
N HIS A 99 1.36 17.20 4.58
CA HIS A 99 2.33 16.21 5.08
C HIS A 99 2.37 14.96 4.19
N ILE A 100 1.22 14.44 3.77
CA ILE A 100 1.16 13.30 2.83
C ILE A 100 1.86 13.62 1.51
N LYS A 101 1.73 14.85 0.97
CA LYS A 101 2.41 15.27 -0.26
C LYS A 101 3.93 15.29 -0.07
N ILE A 102 4.40 15.83 1.04
CA ILE A 102 5.83 15.87 1.41
C ILE A 102 6.38 14.44 1.55
N ILE A 103 5.69 13.58 2.28
CA ILE A 103 6.08 12.19 2.52
C ILE A 103 6.15 11.40 1.21
N ARG A 104 5.17 11.55 0.32
CA ARG A 104 5.22 10.90 -1.00
C ARG A 104 6.42 11.37 -1.83
N LYS A 105 6.73 12.68 -1.79
CA LYS A 105 7.91 13.24 -2.47
C LYS A 105 9.20 12.67 -1.88
N TYR A 106 9.33 12.66 -0.56
CA TYR A 106 10.48 12.11 0.15
C TYR A 106 10.72 10.63 -0.15
N LEU A 107 9.65 9.83 -0.16
CA LEU A 107 9.72 8.39 -0.44
C LEU A 107 9.82 8.06 -1.95
N GLY A 108 9.89 9.06 -2.83
CA GLY A 108 9.96 8.86 -4.28
C GLY A 108 8.72 8.18 -4.89
N ILE A 109 7.55 8.36 -4.28
CA ILE A 109 6.31 7.72 -4.75
C ILE A 109 5.79 8.44 -5.99
N ASN A 110 5.57 7.67 -7.05
CA ASN A 110 5.01 8.18 -8.30
C ASN A 110 3.54 8.62 -8.10
N PRO A 111 3.20 9.90 -8.34
CA PRO A 111 1.85 10.43 -8.12
C PRO A 111 0.88 10.14 -9.28
N ASP A 112 1.35 9.63 -10.43
CA ASP A 112 0.53 9.43 -11.61
C ASP A 112 -0.52 8.33 -11.41
N LYS A 113 -1.74 8.77 -11.08
CA LYS A 113 -2.88 7.88 -10.85
C LYS A 113 -3.34 7.17 -12.13
N LYS A 114 -3.14 7.75 -13.32
CA LYS A 114 -3.53 7.15 -14.60
C LYS A 114 -2.56 6.04 -14.94
N GLN A 115 -1.26 6.32 -14.91
CA GLN A 115 -0.21 5.34 -15.12
C GLN A 115 -0.32 4.18 -14.13
N ARG A 116 -0.55 4.47 -12.84
CA ARG A 116 -0.79 3.42 -11.82
C ARG A 116 -1.96 2.52 -12.17
N ARG A 117 -3.09 3.09 -12.62
CA ARG A 117 -4.28 2.30 -13.01
C ARG A 117 -4.00 1.41 -14.22
N THR A 118 -3.28 1.94 -15.21
CA THR A 118 -2.87 1.18 -16.39
C THR A 118 -1.93 0.04 -16.01
N LEU A 119 -0.92 0.31 -15.18
CA LEU A 119 0.01 -0.71 -14.68
C LEU A 119 -0.73 -1.83 -13.96
N VAL A 120 -1.61 -1.50 -13.00
CA VAL A 120 -2.39 -2.49 -12.23
C VAL A 120 -3.22 -3.39 -13.15
N LYS A 121 -3.88 -2.82 -14.16
CA LYS A 121 -4.63 -3.60 -15.14
C LYS A 121 -3.70 -4.51 -15.94
N LYS A 122 -2.65 -3.94 -16.55
CA LYS A 122 -1.69 -4.69 -17.38
C LYS A 122 -1.04 -5.84 -16.61
N ALA A 123 -0.58 -5.59 -15.38
CA ALA A 123 0.03 -6.58 -14.52
C ALA A 123 -0.96 -7.70 -14.15
N ALA A 124 -2.19 -7.36 -13.80
CA ALA A 124 -3.22 -8.35 -13.49
C ALA A 124 -3.56 -9.22 -14.70
N PHE A 125 -3.70 -8.62 -15.88
CA PHE A 125 -3.92 -9.35 -17.13
C PHE A 125 -2.76 -10.29 -17.45
N THR A 126 -1.53 -9.79 -17.36
CA THR A 126 -0.32 -10.59 -17.60
C THR A 126 -0.28 -11.80 -16.66
N ALA A 127 -0.47 -11.59 -15.36
CA ALA A 127 -0.48 -12.68 -14.39
C ALA A 127 -1.63 -13.67 -14.62
N ALA A 128 -2.83 -13.19 -14.98
CA ALA A 128 -3.97 -14.06 -15.24
C ALA A 128 -3.78 -15.04 -16.41
N THR A 129 -2.85 -14.76 -17.34
CA THR A 129 -2.51 -15.71 -18.43
C THR A 129 -1.78 -16.96 -17.97
N THR A 130 -1.13 -16.93 -16.80
CA THR A 130 -0.30 -18.03 -16.29
C THR A 130 -0.68 -18.48 -14.89
N LYS A 131 -1.50 -17.72 -14.17
CA LYS A 131 -1.88 -17.96 -12.77
C LYS A 131 -3.39 -18.13 -12.64
N GLU A 132 -3.82 -19.29 -12.13
CA GLU A 132 -5.23 -19.54 -11.85
C GLU A 132 -5.68 -18.96 -10.50
N ASN A 133 -4.78 -18.98 -9.51
CA ASN A 133 -5.08 -18.48 -8.17
C ASN A 133 -5.09 -16.94 -8.15
N LEU A 134 -6.18 -16.37 -7.66
CA LEU A 134 -6.34 -14.92 -7.49
C LEU A 134 -5.28 -14.32 -6.54
N ALA A 135 -4.81 -15.08 -5.54
CA ALA A 135 -3.76 -14.62 -4.63
C ALA A 135 -2.45 -14.36 -5.37
N ASP A 136 -2.07 -15.24 -6.30
CA ASP A 136 -0.85 -15.09 -7.11
C ASP A 136 -0.93 -13.89 -8.06
N ILE A 137 -2.09 -13.69 -8.69
CA ILE A 137 -2.35 -12.51 -9.52
C ILE A 137 -2.21 -11.24 -8.67
N VAL A 138 -2.76 -11.23 -7.45
CA VAL A 138 -2.64 -10.08 -6.54
C VAL A 138 -1.19 -9.85 -6.13
N ASN A 139 -0.44 -10.90 -5.79
CA ASN A 139 0.98 -10.81 -5.42
C ASN A 139 1.81 -10.21 -6.56
N TYR A 140 1.61 -10.69 -7.80
CA TYR A 140 2.29 -10.13 -8.97
C TYR A 140 1.98 -8.64 -9.17
N VAL A 141 0.72 -8.23 -9.00
CA VAL A 141 0.34 -6.81 -9.10
C VAL A 141 0.98 -5.96 -7.99
N ILE A 142 1.11 -6.49 -6.78
CA ILE A 142 1.79 -5.83 -5.66
C ILE A 142 3.27 -5.61 -6.00
N ASP A 143 3.95 -6.63 -6.50
CA ASP A 143 5.36 -6.55 -6.88
C ASP A 143 5.59 -5.48 -7.96
N GLU A 144 4.76 -5.45 -9.00
CA GLU A 144 4.87 -4.46 -10.07
C GLU A 144 4.60 -3.03 -9.57
N LEU A 145 3.66 -2.85 -8.63
CA LEU A 145 3.41 -1.57 -7.98
C LEU A 145 4.63 -1.10 -7.17
N ILE A 146 5.27 -1.99 -6.42
CA ILE A 146 6.45 -1.67 -5.60
C ILE A 146 7.63 -1.30 -6.50
N LYS A 147 7.93 -2.10 -7.52
CA LYS A 147 9.01 -1.83 -8.51
C LYS A 147 8.83 -0.48 -9.20
N SER A 148 7.58 -0.15 -9.54
CA SER A 148 7.23 1.12 -10.20
C SER A 148 7.02 2.28 -9.23
N ARG A 149 7.36 2.11 -7.94
CA ARG A 149 7.22 3.13 -6.88
C ARG A 149 5.81 3.72 -6.77
N PHE A 150 4.77 2.92 -6.98
CA PHE A 150 3.39 3.36 -6.83
C PHE A 150 2.80 3.02 -5.46
N GLU A 151 1.96 3.93 -4.96
CA GLU A 151 1.17 3.69 -3.75
C GLU A 151 0.21 2.51 -3.92
N LEU A 152 0.23 1.58 -2.96
CA LEU A 152 -0.64 0.41 -2.96
C LEU A 152 -2.13 0.82 -2.83
N PRO A 153 -2.98 0.40 -3.78
CA PRO A 153 -4.43 0.53 -3.64
C PRO A 153 -4.98 -0.31 -2.47
N ALA A 154 -6.20 -0.02 -2.05
CA ALA A 154 -6.91 -0.87 -1.09
C ALA A 154 -6.99 -2.32 -1.61
N TYR A 155 -6.78 -3.30 -0.72
CA TYR A 155 -6.78 -4.73 -1.06
C TYR A 155 -7.99 -5.16 -1.90
N GLN A 156 -9.20 -4.72 -1.51
CA GLN A 156 -10.43 -5.03 -2.24
C GLN A 156 -10.45 -4.54 -3.70
N LYS A 157 -9.67 -3.51 -4.01
CA LYS A 157 -9.50 -3.02 -5.38
C LYS A 157 -8.56 -3.93 -6.18
N LEU A 158 -7.48 -4.41 -5.56
CA LEU A 158 -6.56 -5.37 -6.19
C LEU A 158 -7.30 -6.67 -6.51
N VAL A 159 -8.05 -7.22 -5.54
CA VAL A 159 -8.86 -8.44 -5.73
C VAL A 159 -9.89 -8.26 -6.85
N ARG A 160 -10.57 -7.11 -6.91
CA ARG A 160 -11.52 -6.82 -8.00
C ARG A 160 -10.86 -6.82 -9.37
N VAL A 161 -9.68 -6.21 -9.51
CA VAL A 161 -8.96 -6.19 -10.78
C VAL A 161 -8.45 -7.59 -11.14
N ALA A 162 -7.91 -8.35 -10.18
CA ALA A 162 -7.46 -9.72 -10.39
C ALA A 162 -8.60 -10.64 -10.88
N ARG A 163 -9.79 -10.53 -10.27
CA ARG A 163 -10.98 -11.27 -10.71
C ARG A 163 -11.38 -10.89 -12.14
N ALA A 164 -11.46 -9.59 -12.42
CA ALA A 164 -11.84 -9.12 -13.75
C ALA A 164 -10.85 -9.61 -14.82
N ALA A 165 -9.55 -9.55 -14.54
CA ALA A 165 -8.52 -10.07 -15.44
C ALA A 165 -8.68 -11.57 -15.68
N ARG A 166 -8.91 -12.37 -14.63
CA ARG A 166 -9.13 -13.81 -14.74
C ARG A 166 -10.38 -14.14 -15.56
N THR A 167 -11.49 -13.46 -15.32
CA THR A 167 -12.72 -13.67 -16.11
C THR A 167 -12.48 -13.41 -17.60
N VAL A 168 -11.79 -12.32 -17.94
CA VAL A 168 -11.50 -12.00 -19.34
C VAL A 168 -10.56 -13.04 -19.97
N VAL A 169 -9.48 -13.42 -19.30
CA VAL A 169 -8.55 -14.43 -19.84
C VAL A 169 -9.23 -15.78 -20.01
N ASN A 170 -10.03 -16.20 -19.03
CA ASN A 170 -10.77 -17.46 -19.12
C ASN A 170 -11.75 -17.42 -20.29
N ASN A 171 -12.56 -16.37 -20.44
CA ASN A 171 -13.51 -16.25 -21.55
C ASN A 171 -12.81 -16.27 -22.90
N ASN A 172 -11.73 -15.50 -23.07
CA ASN A 172 -10.95 -15.51 -24.31
C ASN A 172 -10.33 -16.89 -24.59
N SER A 173 -9.97 -17.64 -23.55
CA SER A 173 -9.44 -19.01 -23.72
C SER A 173 -10.53 -20.00 -24.08
N TYR A 174 -11.73 -19.88 -23.49
CA TYR A 174 -12.90 -20.67 -23.85
C TYR A 174 -13.33 -20.42 -25.30
N GLU A 175 -13.38 -19.16 -25.75
CA GLU A 175 -13.68 -18.82 -27.15
C GLU A 175 -12.69 -19.51 -28.10
N LYS A 176 -11.38 -19.40 -27.85
CA LYS A 176 -10.36 -20.06 -28.67
C LYS A 176 -10.49 -21.58 -28.71
N ILE A 177 -10.80 -22.21 -27.57
CA ILE A 177 -10.97 -23.67 -27.50
C ILE A 177 -12.23 -24.07 -28.27
N VAL A 178 -13.34 -23.34 -28.10
CA VAL A 178 -14.59 -23.59 -28.85
C VAL A 178 -14.37 -23.41 -30.35
N ASP A 179 -13.66 -22.37 -30.78
CA ASP A 179 -13.33 -22.13 -32.19
C ASP A 179 -12.47 -23.27 -32.76
N SER A 180 -11.42 -23.68 -32.05
CA SER A 180 -10.52 -24.77 -32.48
C SER A 180 -11.27 -26.12 -32.57
N LEU A 181 -12.13 -26.42 -31.59
CA LEU A 181 -12.97 -27.64 -31.60
C LEU A 181 -14.07 -27.60 -32.67
N SER A 182 -14.52 -26.41 -33.08
CA SER A 182 -15.50 -26.25 -34.16
C SER A 182 -14.84 -26.42 -35.53
N GLU A 183 -13.60 -25.97 -35.70
CA GLU A 183 -12.81 -26.20 -36.91
C GLU A 183 -12.44 -27.69 -37.08
N GLU A 184 -12.09 -28.39 -36.00
CA GLU A 184 -11.81 -29.84 -36.05
C GLU A 184 -13.05 -30.68 -36.40
N LYS A 185 -14.25 -30.25 -35.99
CA LYS A 185 -15.52 -30.92 -36.34
C LYS A 185 -15.99 -30.67 -37.78
N ASN A 186 -15.57 -29.57 -38.40
CA ASN A 186 -15.95 -29.23 -39.78
C ASN A 186 -14.97 -29.78 -40.84
N ASN A 187 -13.86 -30.38 -40.40
CA ASN A 187 -12.85 -31.03 -41.25
C ASN A 187 -12.89 -32.58 -41.17
N CYS A 188 -13.92 -33.16 -40.54
CA CYS A 188 -14.28 -34.58 -40.63
C CYS A 188 -15.55 -34.74 -41.47
#